data_AF-A0A535M097-F1
#
_entry.id   AF-A0A535M097-F1
#
_cell.length_a   1.000
_cell.length_b   1.000
_cell.length_c   1.000
_cell.angle_alpha   90.00
_cell.angle_beta   90.00
_cell.angle_gamma   90.00
#
_symmetry.space_group_name_H-M   'P 1'
#
loop_
_entity.id
_entity.type
_entity.pdbx_description
1 polymer ?
#
loop_
_entity_poly.entity_id
_entity_poly.type
_entity_poly.pdbx_seq_one_letter_code
_entity_poly.pdbx_strand_id
1 'polypeptide(L)'
;MDPNTTESYLTAAHVWASGLTTTTACTFDRAGNFWATDMFQPNPNGPPGDLVRIPFNNPSALVHIGGGALPFPGGIAQGPDGSMYVTVYSAITAPGIGAVVKVTTNG
;
A
#
# COMPACT_ATOMS: atom_id res chain seq x y z
N MET A 1 15.01 9.97 1.07
CA MET A 1 16.40 9.58 1.29
C MET A 1 16.40 8.08 1.43
N ASP A 2 16.99 7.36 0.48
CA ASP A 2 17.17 5.91 0.60
C ASP A 2 18.08 5.68 1.82
N PRO A 3 17.65 4.93 2.85
CA PRO A 3 18.49 4.69 4.03
C PRO A 3 19.78 3.91 3.69
N ASN A 4 19.87 3.33 2.50
CA ASN A 4 21.03 2.59 2.03
C ASN A 4 22.01 3.44 1.22
N THR A 5 21.77 4.74 1.05
CA THR A 5 22.68 5.63 0.31
C THR A 5 23.10 6.82 1.15
N THR A 6 24.28 7.38 0.81
CA THR A 6 24.80 8.62 1.40
C THR A 6 24.49 9.85 0.54
N GLU A 7 23.64 9.71 -0.49
CA GLU A 7 23.34 10.78 -1.42
C GLU A 7 22.37 11.81 -0.81
N SER A 8 22.71 13.09 -0.94
CA SER A 8 21.92 14.24 -0.44
C SER A 8 21.10 14.96 -1.51
N TYR A 9 21.19 14.51 -2.77
CA TYR A 9 20.38 14.95 -3.91
C TYR A 9 20.22 13.79 -4.91
N LEU A 10 19.16 13.82 -5.72
CA LEU A 10 18.83 12.73 -6.64
C LEU A 10 19.80 12.71 -7.84
N THR A 11 20.90 11.96 -7.74
CA THR A 11 21.84 11.71 -8.85
C THR A 11 21.52 10.45 -9.64
N ALA A 12 20.89 9.47 -8.97
CA ALA A 12 20.30 8.29 -9.59
C ALA A 12 19.07 7.83 -8.77
N ALA A 13 18.08 7.25 -9.44
CA ALA A 13 16.98 6.57 -8.75
C ALA A 13 17.36 5.12 -8.49
N HIS A 14 17.28 4.69 -7.23
CA HIS A 14 17.53 3.31 -6.81
C HIS A 14 16.22 2.62 -6.44
N VAL A 15 16.08 1.34 -6.83
CA VAL A 15 14.95 0.52 -6.38
C VAL A 15 15.12 0.24 -4.90
N TRP A 16 14.25 0.82 -4.08
CA TRP A 16 14.26 0.62 -2.62
C TRP A 16 13.52 -0.67 -2.22
N ALA A 17 12.36 -0.93 -2.82
CA ALA A 17 11.55 -2.14 -2.61
C ALA A 17 11.00 -2.66 -3.94
N SER A 18 10.78 -3.97 -4.02
CA SER A 18 10.25 -4.67 -5.20
C SER A 18 9.24 -5.74 -4.79
N GLY A 19 8.41 -6.23 -5.71
CA GLY A 19 7.40 -7.26 -5.46
C GLY A 19 5.97 -6.75 -5.30
N LEU A 20 5.79 -5.42 -5.35
CA LEU A 20 4.49 -4.80 -5.59
C LEU A 20 4.04 -5.05 -7.04
N THR A 21 2.74 -4.88 -7.29
CA THR A 21 2.08 -5.17 -8.56
C THR A 21 1.63 -3.89 -9.26
N THR A 22 0.33 -3.61 -9.28
CA THR A 22 -0.26 -2.39 -9.84
C THR A 22 -0.48 -1.36 -8.74
N THR A 23 0.58 -0.74 -8.26
CA THR A 23 0.51 0.20 -7.13
C THR A 23 -0.28 1.45 -7.50
N THR A 24 -1.24 1.86 -6.65
CA THR A 24 -2.14 3.00 -6.90
C THR A 24 -1.89 4.20 -5.99
N ALA A 25 -1.51 3.96 -4.74
CA ALA A 25 -1.16 5.00 -3.79
C ALA A 25 -0.21 4.43 -2.73
N CYS A 26 0.40 5.34 -1.96
CA CYS A 26 1.21 4.96 -0.82
C CYS A 26 1.19 6.00 0.30
N THR A 27 1.60 5.58 1.49
CA THR A 27 1.84 6.44 2.64
C THR A 27 2.92 5.86 3.55
N PHE A 28 3.41 6.65 4.49
CA PHE A 28 4.21 6.15 5.60
C PHE A 28 3.35 6.14 6.87
N ASP A 29 3.49 5.10 7.69
CA ASP A 29 2.94 5.12 9.04
C ASP A 29 3.84 5.88 10.02
N ARG A 30 3.33 6.16 11.22
CA ARG A 30 4.09 6.81 12.31
C ARG A 30 5.29 6.01 12.79
N ALA A 31 5.36 4.71 12.52
CA ALA A 31 6.52 3.88 12.83
C ALA A 31 7.56 3.88 11.70
N GLY A 32 7.28 4.58 10.59
CA GLY A 32 8.14 4.70 9.43
C GLY A 32 7.96 3.59 8.39
N ASN A 33 7.05 2.62 8.58
CA ASN A 33 6.81 1.61 7.55
C ASN A 33 6.14 2.26 6.34
N PHE A 34 6.52 1.81 5.14
CA PHE A 34 5.86 2.19 3.91
C PHE A 34 4.64 1.31 3.68
N TRP A 35 3.54 1.91 3.23
CA TRP A 35 2.31 1.20 2.91
C TRP A 35 1.91 1.54 1.49
N ALA A 36 1.49 0.53 0.73
CA ALA A 36 1.05 0.68 -0.65
C ALA A 36 -0.27 -0.06 -0.87
N THR A 37 -1.11 0.53 -1.70
CA THR A 37 -2.28 -0.13 -2.27
C THR A 37 -1.92 -0.69 -3.62
N ASP A 38 -2.19 -1.97 -3.84
CA ASP A 38 -1.98 -2.66 -5.11
C ASP A 38 -3.32 -2.98 -5.74
N MET A 39 -3.61 -2.53 -6.95
CA MET A 39 -4.95 -2.69 -7.55
C MET A 39 -5.29 -4.13 -7.91
N PHE A 40 -4.29 -4.93 -8.30
CA PHE A 40 -4.46 -6.27 -8.85
C PHE A 40 -3.40 -7.23 -8.30
N GLN A 41 -3.79 -8.13 -7.40
CA GLN A 41 -2.94 -9.23 -6.91
C GLN A 41 -3.15 -10.51 -7.76
N PRO A 42 -2.09 -11.26 -8.12
CA PRO A 42 -2.22 -12.57 -8.78
C PRO A 42 -2.79 -13.60 -7.80
N ASN A 43 -4.06 -13.96 -7.94
CA ASN A 43 -4.75 -14.89 -7.04
C ASN A 43 -5.59 -15.92 -7.83
N PRO A 44 -5.62 -17.23 -7.47
CA PRO A 44 -6.33 -18.29 -8.20
C PRO A 44 -7.87 -18.25 -8.14
N ASN A 45 -8.45 -17.64 -7.11
CA ASN A 45 -9.89 -17.45 -6.93
C ASN A 45 -10.38 -16.13 -7.55
N GLY A 46 -9.46 -15.31 -8.06
CA GLY A 46 -9.65 -13.89 -8.35
C GLY A 46 -10.14 -13.11 -7.13
N PRO A 47 -10.64 -11.89 -7.37
CA PRO A 47 -10.07 -10.55 -7.14
C PRO A 47 -9.99 -10.18 -5.63
N PRO A 48 -9.72 -8.94 -5.17
CA PRO A 48 -9.30 -7.71 -5.84
C PRO A 48 -7.95 -7.24 -5.24
N GLY A 49 -7.62 -5.96 -5.34
CA GLY A 49 -6.36 -5.41 -4.85
C GLY A 49 -6.03 -5.67 -3.37
N ASP A 50 -4.88 -5.18 -2.97
CA ASP A 50 -4.23 -5.47 -1.70
C ASP A 50 -3.73 -4.21 -1.01
N LEU A 51 -3.48 -4.34 0.29
CA LEU A 51 -2.77 -3.38 1.11
C LEU A 51 -1.49 -4.05 1.58
N VAL A 52 -0.35 -3.51 1.17
CA VAL A 52 0.97 -4.06 1.46
C VAL A 52 1.71 -3.15 2.42
N ARG A 53 2.24 -3.71 3.50
CA ARG A 53 3.17 -3.03 4.42
C ARG A 53 4.60 -3.46 4.11
N ILE A 54 5.51 -2.50 4.06
CA ILE A 54 6.94 -2.70 3.81
C ILE A 54 7.71 -2.09 4.99
N PRO A 55 8.37 -2.91 5.83
CA PRO A 55 9.20 -2.41 6.92
C PRO A 55 10.35 -1.54 6.37
N PHE A 56 10.55 -0.36 6.95
CA PHE A 56 11.55 0.57 6.41
C PHE A 56 12.98 0.02 6.47
N ASN A 57 13.28 -0.70 7.55
CA ASN A 57 14.58 -1.33 7.82
C ASN A 57 14.78 -2.66 7.08
N ASN A 58 13.74 -3.21 6.44
CA ASN A 58 13.82 -4.44 5.67
C ASN A 58 12.84 -4.39 4.49
N PRO A 59 13.18 -3.65 3.43
CA PRO A 59 12.29 -3.41 2.30
C PRO A 59 12.02 -4.64 1.43
N SER A 60 12.69 -5.77 1.70
CA SER A 60 12.41 -7.06 1.06
C SER A 60 11.33 -7.87 1.79
N ALA A 61 10.92 -7.47 3.00
CA ALA A 61 9.95 -8.18 3.83
C ALA A 61 8.52 -7.62 3.68
N LEU A 62 7.99 -7.66 2.45
CA LEU A 62 6.61 -7.23 2.16
C LEU A 62 5.61 -8.07 2.95
N VAL A 63 4.60 -7.42 3.53
CA VAL A 63 3.50 -8.07 4.25
C VAL A 63 2.18 -7.71 3.58
N HIS A 64 1.52 -8.70 3.00
CA HIS A 64 0.21 -8.58 2.35
C HIS A 64 -0.91 -8.61 3.40
N ILE A 65 -1.49 -7.44 3.72
CA ILE A 65 -2.51 -7.26 4.77
C ILE A 65 -3.92 -7.45 4.22
N GLY A 66 -4.18 -6.95 3.02
CA GLY A 66 -5.49 -7.06 2.38
C GLY A 66 -5.80 -8.47 1.91
N GLY A 67 -4.79 -9.32 1.71
CA GLY A 67 -4.95 -10.73 1.34
C GLY A 67 -5.71 -10.93 0.02
N GLY A 68 -5.71 -9.91 -0.83
CA GLY A 68 -6.53 -9.87 -2.04
C GLY A 68 -8.02 -9.73 -1.74
N ALA A 69 -8.43 -8.92 -0.75
CA ALA A 69 -9.84 -8.68 -0.41
C ALA A 69 -10.29 -7.21 -0.60
N LEU A 70 -9.41 -6.29 -1.02
CA LEU A 70 -9.75 -4.88 -1.18
C LEU A 70 -10.22 -4.58 -2.61
N PRO A 71 -11.49 -4.20 -2.86
CA PRO A 71 -11.99 -3.99 -4.21
C PRO A 71 -11.38 -2.73 -4.84
N PHE A 72 -10.54 -2.88 -5.88
CA PHE A 72 -9.94 -1.77 -6.64
C PHE A 72 -9.44 -0.62 -5.74
N PRO A 73 -8.45 -0.87 -4.86
CA PRO A 73 -7.99 0.11 -3.89
C PRO A 73 -7.30 1.29 -4.59
N GLY A 74 -7.57 2.48 -4.09
CA GLY A 74 -7.04 3.76 -4.58
C GLY A 74 -6.17 4.42 -3.52
N GLY A 75 -6.60 5.58 -3.01
CA GLY A 75 -5.89 6.34 -1.99
C GLY A 75 -5.82 5.66 -0.63
N ILE A 76 -4.79 6.02 0.15
CA ILE A 76 -4.53 5.53 1.50
C ILE A 76 -4.06 6.65 2.43
N ALA A 77 -4.48 6.61 3.70
CA ALA A 77 -3.93 7.44 4.78
C ALA A 77 -3.97 6.72 6.13
N GLN A 78 -2.99 7.00 7.00
CA GLN A 78 -3.05 6.53 8.38
C GLN A 78 -3.89 7.46 9.26
N GLY A 79 -4.85 6.91 9.99
CA GLY A 79 -5.66 7.65 10.96
C GLY A 79 -4.93 7.93 12.27
N PRO A 80 -5.50 8.79 13.14
CA PRO A 80 -4.98 9.05 14.49
C PRO A 80 -4.84 7.81 15.37
N ASP A 81 -5.68 6.80 15.14
CA ASP A 81 -5.71 5.53 15.87
C ASP A 81 -4.72 4.48 15.33
N GLY A 82 -3.92 4.84 14.32
CA GLY A 82 -2.94 3.95 13.71
C GLY A 82 -3.48 3.04 12.61
N SER A 83 -4.80 3.00 12.40
CA SER A 83 -5.41 2.22 11.32
C SER A 83 -5.19 2.86 9.95
N MET A 84 -5.23 2.05 8.89
CA MET A 84 -5.17 2.54 7.52
C MET A 84 -6.58 2.73 6.97
N TYR A 85 -6.82 3.89 6.36
CA TYR A 85 -8.07 4.22 5.67
C TYR A 85 -7.80 4.18 4.17
N VAL A 86 -8.49 3.29 3.47
CA VAL A 86 -8.25 2.99 2.04
C VAL A 86 -9.52 3.28 1.26
N THR A 87 -9.43 4.07 0.19
CA THR A 87 -10.54 4.21 -0.76
C THR A 87 -10.62 2.96 -1.62
N VAL A 88 -11.83 2.45 -1.85
CA VAL A 88 -12.10 1.25 -2.66
C VAL A 88 -13.14 1.55 -3.75
N TYR A 89 -13.24 0.64 -4.72
CA TYR A 89 -13.97 0.80 -5.97
C TYR A 89 -13.47 1.97 -6.83
N SER A 90 -12.19 2.35 -6.66
CA SER A 90 -11.60 3.54 -7.28
C SER A 90 -11.46 3.46 -8.80
N ALA A 91 -11.67 2.28 -9.39
CA ALA A 91 -11.67 2.06 -10.84
C ALA A 91 -13.08 1.84 -11.44
N ILE A 92 -14.15 2.05 -10.66
CA ILE A 92 -15.53 1.76 -11.08
C ILE A 92 -16.37 3.05 -11.09
N THR A 93 -17.20 3.23 -12.13
CA THR A 93 -17.93 4.49 -12.39
C THR A 93 -19.39 4.48 -11.96
N ALA A 94 -19.89 3.38 -11.37
CA ALA A 94 -21.29 3.32 -10.95
C ALA A 94 -21.56 4.33 -9.81
N PRO A 95 -22.66 5.11 -9.86
CA PRO A 95 -22.95 6.08 -8.81
C PRO A 95 -23.07 5.45 -7.42
N GLY A 96 -22.47 6.09 -6.41
CA GLY A 96 -22.65 5.77 -4.99
C GLY A 96 -21.89 4.56 -4.45
N ILE A 97 -21.10 3.85 -5.26
CA ILE A 97 -20.36 2.66 -4.80
C ILE A 97 -19.01 2.97 -4.15
N GLY A 98 -18.45 4.16 -4.41
CA GLY A 98 -17.16 4.55 -3.86
C GLY A 98 -17.22 4.52 -2.34
N ALA A 99 -16.22 3.88 -1.71
CA ALA A 99 -16.22 3.70 -0.26
C ALA A 99 -14.83 3.90 0.33
N VAL A 100 -14.78 4.12 1.64
CA VAL A 100 -13.55 4.13 2.43
C VAL A 100 -13.64 3.00 3.44
N VAL A 101 -12.67 2.09 3.42
CA VAL A 101 -12.56 1.01 4.40
C VAL A 101 -11.49 1.34 5.42
N LYS A 102 -11.74 0.96 6.67
CA LYS A 102 -10.76 1.01 7.75
C LYS A 102 -10.13 -0.38 7.89
N VAL A 103 -8.81 -0.45 7.77
CA VAL A 103 -8.00 -1.64 7.98
C VAL A 103 -7.21 -1.48 9.26
N THR A 104 -7.54 -2.28 10.26
CA THR A 104 -6.82 -2.32 11.54
C THR A 104 -5.83 -3.48 11.48
N THR A 105 -4.54 -3.19 11.57
CA THR A 105 -3.55 -4.24 11.79
C THR A 105 -3.37 -4.42 13.29
N ASN A 106 -3.76 -5.58 13.81
CA ASN A 106 -3.25 -6.00 15.11
C ASN A 106 -1.72 -6.12 14.99
N GLY A 107 -1.00 -5.52 15.93
CA GLY A 107 0.47 -5.46 15.91
C GLY A 107 1.13 -6.82 15.77
#